data_AF-A4ACQ0-F1
#
_entry.id   AF-A4ACQ0-F1
#
_cell.length_a   1.000
_cell.length_b   1.000
_cell.length_c   1.000
_cell.angle_alpha   90.00
_cell.angle_beta   90.00
_cell.angle_gamma   90.00
#
_symmetry.space_group_name_H-M   'P 1'
#
loop_
_entity.id
_entity.type
_entity.pdbx_description
1 polymer ?
#
loop_
_entity_poly.entity_id
_entity_poly.type
_entity_poly.pdbx_seq_one_letter_code
_entity_poly.pdbx_strand_id
1 'polypeptide(L)'
;MTEAMTPEQRVTRTNTMDSGSRILLAGLAVFVMAVLAATLIARLTGYSMDSAPESAVIETRELGFRDLPDGAVEVFEWHSKSSLATIPSGEGAFLRGVVRSLVRQRRGLDSGIASMFELKRYDDGRLVLADPVTAESIDLVAFGSTNIAVFAALMDAPLDSSADSVDNW
;
A
#
# COMPACT_ATOMS: atom_id res chain seq x y z
N MET A 1 36.67 3.36 76.03
CA MET A 1 36.18 4.03 74.80
C MET A 1 37.26 3.91 73.76
N THR A 2 37.00 3.13 72.70
CA THR A 2 37.25 3.46 71.29
C THR A 2 36.94 2.20 70.49
N GLU A 3 35.76 2.26 69.87
CA GLU A 3 35.11 1.25 69.04
C GLU A 3 35.86 1.15 67.70
N ALA A 4 36.54 0.02 67.45
CA ALA A 4 37.21 -0.22 66.19
C ALA A 4 36.23 -0.88 65.20
N MET A 5 35.60 0.01 64.44
CA MET A 5 34.81 -0.16 63.22
C MET A 5 35.26 -1.34 62.35
N THR A 6 34.38 -2.32 62.17
CA THR A 6 34.56 -3.46 61.25
C THR A 6 34.60 -2.95 59.80
N PRO A 7 35.60 -3.33 58.98
CA PRO A 7 35.66 -2.83 57.61
C PRO A 7 34.56 -3.48 56.76
N GLU A 8 33.77 -2.64 56.09
CA GLU A 8 32.78 -3.07 55.10
C GLU A 8 33.41 -3.98 54.04
N GLN A 9 32.86 -5.17 53.87
CA GLN A 9 33.18 -6.02 52.72
C GLN A 9 32.66 -5.37 51.44
N ARG A 10 33.54 -4.64 50.75
CA ARG A 10 33.29 -4.16 49.38
C ARG A 10 33.22 -5.36 48.44
N VAL A 11 32.01 -5.83 48.15
CA VAL A 11 31.74 -6.82 47.09
C VAL A 11 32.12 -6.19 45.75
N THR A 12 33.35 -6.44 45.29
CA THR A 12 33.79 -6.02 43.96
C THR A 12 33.31 -7.08 42.98
N ARG A 13 32.09 -6.91 42.46
CA ARG A 13 31.57 -7.78 41.40
C ARG A 13 32.31 -7.41 40.12
N THR A 14 33.46 -8.03 39.87
CA THR A 14 34.16 -7.89 38.60
C THR A 14 33.33 -8.59 37.53
N ASN A 15 32.58 -7.80 36.76
CA ASN A 15 31.80 -8.30 35.64
C ASN A 15 32.74 -8.57 34.47
N THR A 16 33.57 -9.61 34.59
CA THR A 16 34.40 -10.12 33.51
C THR A 16 33.50 -10.94 32.60
N MET A 17 33.09 -10.36 31.46
CA MET A 17 32.51 -11.14 30.37
C MET A 17 33.50 -12.26 30.03
N ASP A 18 33.10 -13.51 30.27
CA ASP A 18 33.92 -14.66 29.90
C ASP A 18 34.11 -14.68 28.37
N SER A 19 35.19 -15.31 27.92
CA SER A 19 35.51 -15.38 26.49
C SER A 19 34.38 -16.02 25.68
N GLY A 20 33.57 -16.89 26.29
CA GLY A 20 32.38 -17.49 25.70
C GLY A 20 31.29 -16.46 25.40
N SER A 21 30.96 -15.60 26.36
CA SER A 21 29.99 -14.51 26.23
C SER A 21 30.41 -13.52 25.15
N ARG A 22 31.70 -13.24 25.02
CA ARG A 22 32.23 -12.37 23.95
C ARG A 22 32.05 -12.97 22.56
N ILE A 23 32.30 -14.27 22.41
CA ILE A 23 32.09 -14.99 21.13
C ILE A 23 30.60 -15.04 20.78
N LEU A 24 29.73 -15.29 21.76
CA LEU A 24 28.28 -15.30 21.56
C LEU A 24 27.74 -13.92 21.17
N LEU A 25 28.20 -12.85 21.83
CA LEU A 25 27.81 -11.48 21.48
C LEU A 25 28.33 -11.07 20.09
N ALA A 26 29.55 -11.46 19.72
CA ALA A 26 30.07 -11.23 18.39
C ALA A 26 29.27 -11.99 17.32
N GLY A 27 28.91 -13.25 17.59
CA GLY A 27 28.07 -14.05 16.69
C GLY A 27 26.68 -13.45 16.50
N LEU A 28 26.04 -13.00 17.59
CA LEU A 28 24.74 -12.31 17.51
C LEU A 28 24.83 -11.00 16.73
N ALA A 29 25.87 -10.20 16.98
CA ALA A 29 26.07 -8.95 16.25
C ALA A 29 26.26 -9.20 14.75
N VAL A 30 27.04 -10.20 14.36
CA VAL A 30 27.23 -10.60 12.95
C VAL A 30 25.91 -11.06 12.35
N PHE A 31 25.13 -11.88 13.06
CA PHE A 31 23.83 -12.35 12.58
C PHE A 31 22.86 -11.19 12.35
N VAL A 32 22.73 -10.28 13.33
CA VAL A 32 21.88 -9.09 13.20
C VAL A 32 22.33 -8.23 12.02
N MET A 33 23.63 -7.98 11.88
CA MET A 33 24.18 -7.24 10.75
C MET A 33 23.90 -7.92 9.40
N ALA A 34 23.99 -9.26 9.34
CA ALA A 34 23.68 -10.01 8.13
C ALA A 34 22.19 -9.90 7.75
N VAL A 35 21.28 -9.98 8.72
CA VAL A 35 19.84 -9.79 8.49
C VAL A 35 19.54 -8.36 8.05
N LEU A 36 20.14 -7.36 8.69
CA LEU A 36 19.99 -5.95 8.30
C LEU A 36 20.54 -5.68 6.90
N ALA A 37 21.70 -6.25 6.56
CA ALA A 37 22.27 -6.14 5.22
C ALA A 37 21.39 -6.83 4.18
N ALA A 38 20.91 -8.05 4.43
CA ALA A 38 20.03 -8.78 3.52
C ALA A 38 18.70 -8.05 3.30
N THR A 39 18.09 -7.51 4.36
CA THR A 39 16.86 -6.72 4.25
C THR A 39 17.08 -5.40 3.53
N LEU A 40 18.20 -4.71 3.76
CA LEU A 40 18.56 -3.50 3.04
C LEU A 40 18.81 -3.79 1.55
N ILE A 41 19.54 -4.86 1.23
CA ILE A 41 19.77 -5.30 -0.15
C ILE A 41 18.44 -5.62 -0.82
N ALA A 42 17.59 -6.47 -0.22
CA ALA A 42 16.29 -6.82 -0.77
C ALA A 42 15.41 -5.58 -1.03
N ARG A 43 15.43 -4.60 -0.12
CA ARG A 43 14.71 -3.33 -0.27
C ARG A 43 15.28 -2.48 -1.41
N LEU A 44 16.61 -2.34 -1.50
CA LEU A 44 17.27 -1.52 -2.52
C LEU A 44 17.22 -2.15 -3.92
N THR A 45 17.21 -3.49 -4.01
CA THR A 45 17.11 -4.21 -5.28
C THR A 45 15.68 -4.41 -5.76
N GLY A 46 14.67 -3.90 -5.02
CA GLY A 46 13.27 -4.08 -5.37
C GLY A 46 12.82 -5.54 -5.36
N TYR A 47 13.44 -6.37 -4.51
CA TYR A 47 13.10 -7.78 -4.42
C TYR A 47 11.74 -7.95 -3.72
N SER A 48 10.68 -7.92 -4.51
CA SER A 48 9.34 -8.35 -4.14
C SER A 48 9.23 -9.85 -4.42
N MET A 49 8.73 -10.62 -3.45
CA MET A 49 8.36 -12.02 -3.64
C MET A 49 7.07 -12.11 -4.47
N ASP A 50 7.11 -11.65 -5.72
CA ASP A 50 6.04 -11.85 -6.68
C ASP A 50 6.16 -13.27 -7.24
N SER A 51 5.80 -14.24 -6.41
CA SER A 51 5.60 -15.64 -6.81
C SER A 51 4.11 -15.89 -7.04
N ALA A 52 3.54 -15.19 -8.01
CA ALA A 52 2.36 -15.64 -8.73
C ALA A 52 2.77 -15.75 -10.21
N PRO A 53 2.23 -16.70 -10.99
CA PRO A 53 2.52 -16.76 -12.42
C PRO A 53 2.30 -15.38 -13.02
N GLU A 54 3.20 -14.99 -13.92
CA GLU A 54 3.18 -13.74 -14.70
C GLU A 54 1.96 -13.78 -15.64
N SER A 55 0.78 -13.67 -15.04
CA SER A 55 -0.49 -13.52 -15.74
C SER A 55 -0.39 -12.21 -16.51
N ALA A 56 -0.72 -12.25 -17.79
CA ALA A 56 -0.64 -11.07 -18.62
C ALA A 56 -1.80 -10.13 -18.30
N VAL A 57 -1.52 -8.83 -18.23
CA VAL A 57 -2.59 -7.82 -18.22
C VAL A 57 -3.24 -7.82 -19.60
N ILE A 58 -4.54 -8.12 -19.64
CA ILE A 58 -5.34 -8.15 -20.87
C ILE A 58 -6.15 -6.88 -21.09
N GLU A 59 -6.39 -6.10 -20.03
CA GLU A 59 -7.15 -4.86 -20.10
C GLU A 59 -6.67 -3.90 -19.01
N THR A 60 -6.52 -2.62 -19.35
CA THR A 60 -6.22 -1.53 -18.40
C THR A 60 -7.17 -0.38 -18.64
N ARG A 61 -7.75 0.15 -17.55
CA ARG A 61 -8.61 1.33 -17.57
C ARG A 61 -8.08 2.37 -16.60
N GLU A 62 -7.85 3.58 -17.10
CA GLU A 62 -7.40 4.71 -16.29
C GLU A 62 -8.61 5.43 -15.69
N LEU A 63 -8.65 5.49 -14.36
CA LEU A 63 -9.77 5.99 -13.59
C LEU A 63 -9.39 7.25 -12.81
N GLY A 64 -10.27 8.24 -12.86
CA GLY A 64 -10.29 9.37 -11.96
C GLY A 64 -11.43 9.27 -10.94
N PHE A 65 -11.22 9.86 -9.76
CA PHE A 65 -12.21 9.92 -8.68
C PHE A 65 -12.39 11.37 -8.26
N ARG A 66 -13.64 11.83 -8.17
CA ARG A 66 -14.00 13.19 -7.76
C ARG A 66 -15.09 13.15 -6.70
N ASP A 67 -14.83 13.78 -5.56
CA ASP A 67 -15.87 14.01 -4.55
C ASP A 67 -16.83 15.10 -5.04
N LEU A 68 -18.13 14.85 -4.93
CA LEU A 68 -19.21 15.77 -5.29
C LEU A 68 -19.75 16.51 -4.03
N PRO A 69 -20.39 17.70 -4.20
CA PRO A 69 -20.87 18.51 -3.06
C PRO A 69 -21.92 17.83 -2.17
N ASP A 70 -22.64 16.84 -2.71
CA ASP A 70 -23.63 16.02 -2.01
C ASP A 70 -23.02 14.84 -1.23
N GLY A 71 -21.68 14.69 -1.28
CA GLY A 71 -20.94 13.58 -0.68
C GLY A 71 -20.90 12.31 -1.53
N ALA A 72 -21.46 12.33 -2.74
CA ALA A 72 -21.26 11.28 -3.72
C ALA A 72 -19.81 11.30 -4.24
N VAL A 73 -19.37 10.17 -4.80
CA VAL A 73 -18.10 10.06 -5.52
C VAL A 73 -18.39 9.71 -6.95
N GLU A 74 -17.94 10.56 -7.85
CA GLU A 74 -17.94 10.28 -9.28
C GLU A 74 -16.66 9.53 -9.65
N VAL A 75 -16.83 8.42 -10.37
CA VAL A 75 -15.77 7.67 -11.04
C VAL A 75 -15.87 7.97 -12.52
N PHE A 76 -14.78 8.42 -13.13
CA PHE A 76 -14.74 8.82 -14.53
C PHE A 76 -13.50 8.24 -15.23
N GLU A 77 -13.59 8.04 -16.54
CA GLU A 77 -12.43 7.63 -17.33
C GLU A 77 -11.47 8.82 -17.51
N TRP A 78 -10.18 8.59 -17.30
CA TRP A 78 -9.21 9.66 -17.12
C TRP A 78 -9.01 10.53 -18.37
N HIS A 79 -8.97 9.97 -19.57
CA HIS A 79 -8.68 10.75 -20.79
C HIS A 79 -9.90 11.50 -21.33
N SER A 80 -11.02 10.80 -21.46
CA SER A 80 -12.29 11.33 -21.97
C SER A 80 -13.04 12.18 -20.95
N LYS A 81 -12.74 12.01 -19.65
CA LYS A 81 -13.51 12.58 -18.54
C LYS A 81 -14.99 12.16 -18.53
N SER A 82 -15.34 11.11 -19.28
CA SER A 82 -16.69 10.54 -19.29
C SER A 82 -16.97 9.85 -17.96
N SER A 83 -18.15 10.11 -17.41
CA SER A 83 -18.60 9.49 -16.16
C SER A 83 -18.85 8.00 -16.39
N LEU A 84 -18.33 7.17 -15.48
CA LEU A 84 -18.55 5.72 -15.48
C LEU A 84 -19.58 5.32 -14.44
N ALA A 85 -19.54 5.97 -13.29
CA ALA A 85 -20.45 5.71 -12.18
C ALA A 85 -20.46 6.88 -11.19
N THR A 86 -21.61 7.08 -10.56
CA THR A 86 -21.74 7.96 -9.39
C THR A 86 -22.14 7.11 -8.19
N ILE A 87 -21.28 7.09 -7.17
CA ILE A 87 -21.46 6.33 -5.93
C ILE A 87 -22.09 7.26 -4.90
N PRO A 88 -23.33 7.01 -4.45
CA PRO A 88 -24.01 7.86 -3.47
C PRO A 88 -23.25 8.02 -2.15
N SER A 89 -23.58 9.07 -1.41
CA SER A 89 -23.11 9.23 -0.03
C SER A 89 -23.61 8.08 0.85
N GLY A 90 -22.75 7.56 1.71
CA GLY A 90 -23.05 6.39 2.56
C GLY A 90 -22.87 5.03 1.88
N GLU A 91 -22.66 4.99 0.56
CA GLU A 91 -22.42 3.76 -0.21
C GLU A 91 -20.97 3.63 -0.69
N GLY A 92 -20.62 2.43 -1.16
CA GLY A 92 -19.30 2.16 -1.75
C GLY A 92 -18.14 2.29 -0.76
N ALA A 93 -18.37 1.96 0.52
CA ALA A 93 -17.34 2.05 1.57
C ALA A 93 -16.06 1.29 1.20
N PHE A 94 -16.17 0.16 0.50
CA PHE A 94 -15.03 -0.60 0.01
C PHE A 94 -14.23 0.18 -1.04
N LEU A 95 -14.87 0.66 -2.11
CA LEU A 95 -14.23 1.49 -3.15
C LEU A 95 -13.53 2.71 -2.52
N ARG A 96 -14.25 3.44 -1.66
CA ARG A 96 -13.71 4.62 -0.97
C ARG A 96 -12.51 4.25 -0.08
N GLY A 97 -12.56 3.10 0.60
CA GLY A 97 -11.48 2.60 1.44
C GLY A 97 -10.20 2.27 0.64
N VAL A 98 -10.36 1.56 -0.48
CA VAL A 98 -9.26 1.21 -1.40
C VAL A 98 -8.65 2.46 -2.04
N VAL A 99 -9.47 3.35 -2.59
CA VAL A 99 -8.97 4.59 -3.20
C VAL A 99 -8.27 5.46 -2.15
N ARG A 100 -8.86 5.61 -0.95
CA ARG A 100 -8.24 6.39 0.13
C ARG A 100 -6.92 5.79 0.61
N SER A 101 -6.75 4.47 0.61
CA SER A 101 -5.48 3.86 1.00
C SER A 101 -4.38 4.22 -0.01
N LEU A 102 -4.65 4.17 -1.32
CA LEU A 102 -3.71 4.60 -2.36
C LEU A 102 -3.43 6.10 -2.30
N VAL A 103 -4.46 6.95 -2.17
CA VAL A 103 -4.31 8.40 -1.99
C VAL A 103 -3.47 8.72 -0.76
N ARG A 104 -3.60 7.94 0.33
CA ARG A 104 -2.78 8.12 1.53
C ARG A 104 -1.30 7.84 1.25
N GLN A 105 -0.96 6.89 0.36
CA GLN A 105 0.44 6.63 -0.02
C GLN A 105 1.07 7.76 -0.83
N ARG A 106 0.25 8.58 -1.50
CA ARG A 106 0.73 9.80 -2.17
C ARG A 106 1.16 10.91 -1.20
N ARG A 107 0.81 10.82 0.10
CA ARG A 107 1.15 11.87 1.08
C ARG A 107 2.65 11.96 1.29
N GLY A 108 3.23 13.13 1.00
CA GLY A 108 4.69 13.37 1.06
C GLY A 108 5.34 13.43 -0.33
N LEU A 109 4.61 13.09 -1.38
CA LEU A 109 4.92 13.50 -2.74
C LEU A 109 4.23 14.85 -2.95
N ASP A 110 4.93 15.86 -3.46
CA ASP A 110 4.37 17.18 -3.85
C ASP A 110 3.39 17.08 -5.04
N SER A 111 2.75 15.92 -5.22
CA SER A 111 1.80 15.64 -6.29
C SER A 111 0.46 16.30 -5.96
N GLY A 112 0.42 17.63 -6.09
CA GLY A 112 -0.81 18.42 -6.21
C GLY A 112 -1.55 18.19 -7.53
N ILE A 113 -1.40 17.02 -8.15
CA ILE A 113 -1.91 16.72 -9.48
C ILE A 113 -2.99 15.67 -9.28
N ALA A 114 -4.21 15.99 -9.73
CA ALA A 114 -5.21 14.99 -10.00
C ALA A 114 -4.56 13.92 -10.88
N SER A 115 -4.24 12.76 -10.32
CA SER A 115 -3.58 11.68 -11.03
C SER A 115 -4.46 10.44 -10.99
N MET A 116 -4.50 9.76 -12.14
CA MET A 116 -5.30 8.58 -12.35
C MET A 116 -4.81 7.39 -11.52
N PHE A 117 -5.69 6.40 -11.41
CA PHE A 117 -5.36 5.05 -10.97
C PHE A 117 -5.64 4.08 -12.12
N GLU A 118 -4.83 3.04 -12.23
CA GLU A 118 -4.98 2.01 -13.25
C GLU A 118 -5.77 0.84 -12.67
N LEU A 119 -6.97 0.59 -13.17
CA LEU A 119 -7.64 -0.68 -12.95
C LEU A 119 -7.16 -1.66 -14.03
N LYS A 120 -6.59 -2.80 -13.62
CA LYS A 120 -6.01 -3.81 -14.52
C LYS A 120 -6.76 -5.12 -14.39
N ARG A 121 -7.14 -5.72 -15.53
CA ARG A 121 -7.64 -7.08 -15.62
C ARG A 121 -6.54 -7.99 -16.15
N TYR A 122 -6.33 -9.08 -15.44
CA TYR A 122 -5.37 -10.13 -15.76
C TYR A 122 -6.07 -11.28 -16.50
N ASP A 123 -5.30 -12.07 -17.28
CA ASP A 123 -5.83 -13.21 -18.04
C ASP A 123 -6.47 -14.31 -17.16
N ASP A 124 -6.07 -14.38 -15.89
CA ASP A 124 -6.61 -15.28 -14.87
C ASP A 124 -7.88 -14.74 -14.19
N GLY A 125 -8.36 -13.57 -14.61
CA GLY A 125 -9.56 -12.92 -14.10
C GLY A 125 -9.34 -12.06 -12.85
N ARG A 126 -8.10 -11.95 -12.35
CA ARG A 126 -7.81 -11.02 -11.25
C ARG A 126 -7.99 -9.57 -11.68
N LEU A 127 -8.45 -8.76 -10.74
CA LEU A 127 -8.51 -7.31 -10.87
C LEU A 127 -7.56 -6.67 -9.87
N VAL A 128 -6.73 -5.75 -10.35
CA VAL A 128 -5.77 -5.01 -9.53
C VAL A 128 -5.99 -3.52 -9.75
N LEU A 129 -6.08 -2.75 -8.66
CA LEU A 129 -6.05 -1.30 -8.73
C LEU A 129 -4.64 -0.81 -8.36
N ALA A 130 -4.00 -0.07 -9.26
CA ALA A 130 -2.63 0.41 -9.11
C ALA A 130 -2.54 1.94 -9.17
N ASP A 131 -1.59 2.49 -8.44
CA ASP A 131 -1.19 3.89 -8.52
C ASP A 131 0.14 4.00 -9.26
N PRO A 132 0.17 4.52 -10.50
CA PRO A 132 1.41 4.63 -11.27
C PRO A 132 2.40 5.65 -10.67
N VAL A 133 1.93 6.55 -9.79
CA VAL A 133 2.78 7.56 -9.15
C VAL A 133 3.63 6.96 -8.04
N THR A 134 3.04 6.05 -7.25
CA THR A 134 3.70 5.43 -6.10
C THR A 134 4.17 4.00 -6.37
N ALA A 135 3.80 3.43 -7.53
CA ALA A 135 3.93 2.01 -7.86
C ALA A 135 3.21 1.05 -6.89
N GLU A 136 2.35 1.57 -6.01
CA GLU A 136 1.53 0.78 -5.11
C GLU A 136 0.39 0.10 -5.88
N SER A 137 0.05 -1.12 -5.49
CA SER A 137 -1.03 -1.88 -6.11
C SER A 137 -1.80 -2.70 -5.10
N ILE A 138 -3.09 -2.89 -5.36
CA ILE A 138 -4.01 -3.63 -4.49
C ILE A 138 -4.67 -4.70 -5.34
N ASP A 139 -4.31 -5.97 -5.08
CA ASP A 139 -5.03 -7.12 -5.63
C ASP A 139 -6.41 -7.21 -4.97
N LEU A 140 -7.45 -7.01 -5.78
CA LEU A 140 -8.82 -6.95 -5.31
C LEU A 140 -9.38 -8.33 -4.96
N VAL A 141 -8.73 -9.42 -5.41
CA VAL A 141 -9.20 -10.79 -5.16
C VAL A 141 -9.20 -11.15 -3.67
N ALA A 142 -8.30 -10.54 -2.89
CA ALA A 142 -8.22 -10.75 -1.45
C ALA A 142 -9.48 -10.31 -0.67
N PHE A 143 -10.39 -9.53 -1.29
CA PHE A 143 -11.55 -8.95 -0.61
C PHE A 143 -12.87 -9.67 -0.87
N GLY A 144 -12.87 -10.74 -1.68
CA GLY A 144 -14.04 -11.57 -1.97
C GLY A 144 -14.94 -11.04 -3.10
N SER A 145 -15.76 -11.94 -3.67
CA SER A 145 -16.51 -11.70 -4.91
C SER A 145 -17.42 -10.46 -4.89
N THR A 146 -18.12 -10.22 -3.78
CA THR A 146 -19.01 -9.05 -3.65
C THR A 146 -18.26 -7.73 -3.77
N ASN A 147 -17.06 -7.64 -3.20
CA ASN A 147 -16.24 -6.44 -3.22
C ASN A 147 -15.55 -6.25 -4.59
N ILE A 148 -15.10 -7.35 -5.18
CA ILE A 148 -14.51 -7.37 -6.53
C ILE A 148 -15.54 -6.90 -7.58
N ALA A 149 -16.80 -7.29 -7.43
CA ALA A 149 -17.87 -6.95 -8.38
C ALA A 149 -18.04 -5.44 -8.57
N VAL A 150 -17.76 -4.62 -7.53
CA VAL A 150 -17.80 -3.15 -7.63
C VAL A 150 -16.79 -2.64 -8.65
N PHE A 151 -15.59 -3.20 -8.67
CA PHE A 151 -14.54 -2.82 -9.63
C PHE A 151 -14.72 -3.50 -10.98
N ALA A 152 -15.23 -4.73 -11.03
CA ALA A 152 -15.59 -5.37 -12.28
C ALA A 152 -16.63 -4.56 -13.06
N ALA A 153 -17.66 -4.05 -12.37
CA ALA A 153 -18.64 -3.16 -12.97
C ALA A 153 -18.01 -1.88 -13.56
N LEU A 154 -16.99 -1.31 -12.89
CA LEU A 154 -16.25 -0.16 -13.42
C LEU A 154 -15.36 -0.51 -14.59
N MET A 155 -14.83 -1.73 -14.65
CA MET A 155 -14.07 -2.19 -15.82
C MET A 155 -14.99 -2.35 -17.03
N ASP A 156 -16.14 -2.97 -16.85
CA ASP A 156 -17.10 -3.28 -17.92
C ASP A 156 -18.04 -2.11 -18.27
N ALA A 157 -18.04 -1.01 -17.48
CA ALA A 157 -18.93 0.12 -17.70
C ALA A 157 -18.72 0.76 -19.09
N PRO A 158 -19.77 0.97 -19.89
CA PRO A 158 -19.66 1.78 -21.10
C PRO A 158 -19.27 3.22 -20.73
N LEU A 159 -18.52 3.88 -21.60
CA LEU A 159 -18.32 5.33 -21.47
C LEU A 159 -19.67 6.00 -21.71
N ASP A 160 -20.18 6.76 -20.74
CA ASP A 160 -21.43 7.49 -20.92
C ASP A 160 -21.19 8.69 -21.86
N SER A 161 -21.89 8.71 -22.98
CA SER A 161 -21.86 9.77 -24.00
C SER A 161 -22.81 10.93 -23.66
N SER A 162 -23.38 10.99 -22.45
CA SER A 162 -24.40 11.97 -22.03
C SER A 162 -23.96 13.45 -22.07
N ALA A 163 -22.71 13.75 -22.47
CA ALA A 163 -22.28 15.09 -22.84
C ALA A 163 -22.89 15.62 -24.17
N ASP A 164 -23.49 14.76 -24.99
CA ASP A 164 -24.09 15.16 -26.29
C ASP A 164 -25.54 15.69 -26.19
N SER A 165 -26.11 15.89 -24.99
CA SER A 165 -27.52 16.34 -24.84
C SER A 165 -27.72 17.66 -24.08
N VAL A 166 -26.74 18.56 -24.08
CA VAL A 166 -26.88 19.91 -23.49
C VAL A 166 -26.85 20.98 -24.57
N ASP A 167 -27.84 20.96 -25.49
CA ASP A 167 -28.09 22.04 -26.45
C ASP A 167 -29.52 21.95 -27.02
N ASN A 168 -30.55 21.98 -26.17
CA ASN A 168 -31.93 22.16 -26.66
C ASN A 168 -32.90 22.81 -25.67
N TRP A 169 -32.59 23.98 -25.11
CA TRP A 169 -33.64 24.89 -24.62
C TRP A 169 -33.28 26.36 -24.87
#